data_AF-A0A087S8G1-F1
#
_entry.id   AF-A0A087S8G1-F1
#
_cell.length_a   1.000
_cell.length_b   1.000
_cell.length_c   1.000
_cell.angle_alpha   90.00
_cell.angle_beta   90.00
_cell.angle_gamma   90.00
#
_symmetry.space_group_name_H-M   'P 1'
#
loop_
_entity.id
_entity.type
_entity.pdbx_description
1 polymer ?
#
loop_
_entity_poly.entity_id
_entity_poly.type
_entity_poly.pdbx_seq_one_letter_code
_entity_poly.pdbx_strand_id
1 'polypeptide(L)'
;MKIHYNLNFNKILSLFLILSIGTTTSFAYAQVDALNDIEFLQTGIINTAENEFSISNDIAVREFYNGNIIRVSGQTIEGFPYITYSKILNDAIKTHGIIYVGGQFLKLSFEEKQMQETTIDKEDDLQILVQYTQRVYSKQYATIEIKTYDPVQNKLNDFNLNYGFVPDININVMVLDENNQEFYSAKGITNNKGFFDTEFYIPERYPQETLTVTIMAEDEDSESSKILQVFTLGARPDKDSSP
;
A
#
# COMPACT_ATOMS: atom_id res chain seq x y z
N MET A 1 -7.05 -16.91 -90.76
CA MET A 1 -6.24 -15.87 -90.10
C MET A 1 -6.22 -16.18 -88.60
N LYS A 2 -5.20 -16.90 -88.12
CA LYS A 2 -5.03 -17.30 -86.72
C LYS A 2 -4.02 -16.35 -86.07
N ILE A 3 -4.45 -15.63 -85.04
CA ILE A 3 -3.60 -14.72 -84.27
C ILE A 3 -2.97 -15.55 -83.14
N HIS A 4 -1.64 -15.68 -83.19
CA HIS A 4 -0.85 -16.24 -82.09
C HIS A 4 -0.66 -15.17 -81.00
N TYR A 5 -1.22 -15.40 -79.81
CA TYR A 5 -0.75 -14.72 -78.60
C TYR A 5 0.41 -15.53 -78.02
N ASN A 6 1.61 -14.99 -78.17
CA ASN A 6 2.82 -15.49 -77.52
C ASN A 6 3.00 -14.69 -76.23
N LEU A 7 2.33 -15.12 -75.14
CA LEU A 7 2.52 -14.50 -73.84
C LEU A 7 3.85 -14.98 -73.25
N ASN A 8 4.78 -14.03 -73.06
CA ASN A 8 6.09 -14.23 -72.43
C ASN A 8 5.96 -14.72 -70.98
N PHE A 9 5.89 -16.04 -70.80
CA PHE A 9 5.83 -16.71 -69.49
C PHE A 9 7.02 -16.33 -68.58
N ASN A 10 8.17 -15.99 -69.17
CA ASN A 10 9.39 -15.61 -68.44
C ASN A 10 9.36 -14.21 -67.82
N LYS A 11 8.38 -13.35 -68.16
CA LYS A 11 8.24 -12.01 -67.53
C LYS A 11 7.30 -12.00 -66.32
N ILE A 12 6.49 -13.03 -66.13
CA ILE A 12 5.58 -13.16 -64.98
C ILE A 12 6.31 -13.81 -63.79
N LEU A 13 7.34 -14.61 -64.04
CA LEU A 13 8.09 -15.30 -62.99
C LEU A 13 9.04 -14.37 -62.20
N SER A 14 9.57 -13.30 -62.81
CA SER A 14 10.46 -12.37 -62.09
C SER A 14 9.71 -11.41 -61.16
N LEU A 15 8.39 -11.26 -61.32
CA LEU A 15 7.58 -10.42 -60.44
C LEU A 15 7.17 -11.14 -59.14
N PHE A 16 7.25 -12.48 -59.11
CA PHE A 16 6.93 -13.28 -57.92
C PHE A 16 8.12 -13.53 -57.00
N LEU A 17 9.36 -13.21 -57.40
CA LEU A 17 10.57 -13.49 -56.62
C LEU A 17 11.08 -12.30 -55.78
N ILE A 18 10.45 -11.12 -55.86
CA ILE A 18 10.78 -9.95 -55.03
C ILE A 18 9.88 -9.89 -53.77
N LEU A 19 8.97 -10.84 -53.59
CA LEU A 19 8.08 -10.91 -52.42
C LEU A 19 8.52 -11.95 -51.37
N SER A 20 9.81 -12.24 -51.30
CA SER A 20 10.42 -12.98 -50.18
C SER A 20 11.41 -12.07 -49.43
N ILE A 21 10.98 -10.84 -49.13
CA ILE A 21 11.53 -10.13 -47.98
C ILE A 21 11.11 -10.97 -46.79
N GLY A 22 12.07 -11.73 -46.26
CA GLY A 22 11.92 -12.46 -45.02
C GLY A 22 11.35 -11.51 -43.99
N THR A 23 10.07 -11.72 -43.68
CA THR A 23 9.51 -11.32 -42.41
C THR A 23 10.35 -12.06 -41.39
N THR A 24 11.36 -11.37 -40.84
CA THR A 24 11.77 -11.68 -39.48
C THR A 24 10.47 -11.54 -38.71
N THR A 25 9.93 -12.68 -38.29
CA THR A 25 8.86 -12.69 -37.31
C THR A 25 9.47 -11.97 -36.13
N SER A 26 9.19 -10.68 -36.03
CA SER A 26 9.32 -9.97 -34.79
C SER A 26 8.42 -10.75 -33.87
N PHE A 27 9.00 -11.63 -33.05
CA PHE A 27 8.35 -12.05 -31.84
C PHE A 27 8.14 -10.74 -31.10
N ALA A 28 6.99 -10.12 -31.32
CA ALA A 28 6.44 -9.18 -30.37
C ALA A 28 6.15 -10.07 -29.16
N TYR A 29 7.17 -10.25 -28.32
CA TYR A 29 6.92 -10.48 -26.93
C TYR A 29 6.12 -9.26 -26.52
N ALA A 30 4.81 -9.42 -26.40
CA ALA A 30 4.04 -8.52 -25.57
C ALA A 30 4.78 -8.57 -24.23
N GLN A 31 5.56 -7.51 -23.96
CA GLN A 31 6.15 -7.33 -22.65
C GLN A 31 4.93 -7.11 -21.75
N VAL A 32 4.44 -8.22 -21.18
CA VAL A 32 3.49 -8.18 -20.08
C VAL A 32 4.17 -7.28 -19.06
N ASP A 33 3.50 -6.18 -18.71
CA ASP A 33 4.01 -5.25 -17.74
C ASP A 33 4.17 -6.00 -16.42
N ALA A 34 5.38 -6.47 -16.16
CA ALA A 34 5.69 -7.36 -15.06
C ALA A 34 5.42 -6.72 -13.70
N LEU A 35 5.20 -5.40 -13.65
CA LEU A 35 4.72 -4.71 -12.45
C LEU A 35 3.32 -5.19 -12.05
N ASN A 36 2.46 -5.49 -13.02
CA ASN A 36 1.13 -6.01 -12.75
C ASN A 36 1.15 -7.42 -12.20
N ASP A 37 2.24 -8.18 -12.34
CA ASP A 37 2.36 -9.55 -11.83
C ASP A 37 3.02 -9.60 -10.44
N ILE A 38 3.51 -8.46 -9.93
CA ILE A 38 4.07 -8.37 -8.58
C ILE A 38 2.93 -8.17 -7.59
N GLU A 39 2.62 -9.22 -6.82
CA GLU A 39 1.50 -9.28 -5.87
C GLU A 39 1.42 -8.08 -4.92
N PHE A 40 2.52 -7.69 -4.27
CA PHE A 40 2.48 -6.58 -3.31
C PHE A 40 2.16 -5.21 -3.95
N LEU A 41 2.37 -5.07 -5.27
CA LEU A 41 1.95 -3.88 -6.03
C LEU A 41 0.45 -3.92 -6.36
N GLN A 42 -0.15 -5.11 -6.44
CA GLN A 42 -1.60 -5.28 -6.60
C GLN A 42 -2.33 -5.06 -5.28
N THR A 43 -1.85 -5.71 -4.21
CA THR A 43 -2.48 -5.63 -2.89
C THR A 43 -2.20 -4.31 -2.19
N GLY A 44 -1.09 -3.65 -2.57
CA GLY A 44 -0.61 -2.48 -1.85
C GLY A 44 -0.08 -2.82 -0.46
N ILE A 45 0.21 -4.09 -0.18
CA ILE A 45 0.52 -4.59 1.16
C ILE A 45 1.88 -5.31 1.15
N ILE A 46 2.75 -4.97 2.11
CA ILE A 46 3.99 -5.68 2.39
C ILE A 46 3.99 -6.16 3.84
N ASN A 47 4.43 -7.40 4.06
CA ASN A 47 4.33 -8.05 5.36
C ASN A 47 5.70 -8.42 5.91
N THR A 48 5.85 -8.41 7.22
CA THR A 48 6.94 -9.07 7.97
C THR A 48 6.37 -10.32 8.64
N ALA A 49 7.15 -11.01 9.48
CA ALA A 49 6.63 -12.12 10.26
C ALA A 49 5.54 -11.69 11.27
N GLU A 50 5.56 -10.42 11.70
CA GLU A 50 4.78 -9.93 12.83
C GLU A 50 3.80 -8.82 12.46
N ASN A 51 4.07 -8.08 11.37
CA ASN A 51 3.34 -6.86 11.02
C ASN A 51 3.06 -6.78 9.52
N GLU A 52 1.93 -6.16 9.20
CA GLU A 52 1.47 -5.83 7.85
C GLU A 52 1.55 -4.31 7.63
N PHE A 53 1.97 -3.88 6.44
CA PHE A 53 2.13 -2.47 6.09
C PHE A 53 1.55 -2.16 4.72
N SER A 54 0.79 -1.06 4.63
CA SER A 54 0.30 -0.56 3.34
C SER A 54 1.34 0.33 2.67
N ILE A 55 1.68 0.08 1.41
CA ILE A 55 2.63 0.91 0.66
C ILE A 55 1.96 2.21 0.19
N SER A 56 2.70 3.32 0.21
CA SER A 56 2.19 4.59 -0.34
C SER A 56 2.18 4.56 -1.87
N ASN A 57 1.44 5.49 -2.48
CA ASN A 57 1.42 5.64 -3.94
C ASN A 57 2.71 6.27 -4.51
N ASP A 58 3.57 6.83 -3.66
CA ASP A 58 4.86 7.40 -4.07
C ASP A 58 5.95 6.33 -4.00
N ILE A 59 6.07 5.59 -5.11
CA ILE A 59 7.04 4.51 -5.27
C ILE A 59 8.01 4.83 -6.41
N ALA A 60 9.27 4.52 -6.17
CA ALA A 60 10.31 4.54 -7.18
C ALA A 60 10.57 3.12 -7.69
N VAL A 61 10.26 2.90 -8.96
CA VAL A 61 10.53 1.65 -9.67
C VAL A 61 11.81 1.79 -10.49
N ARG A 62 12.68 0.78 -10.42
CA ARG A 62 13.85 0.67 -11.30
C ARG A 62 13.99 -0.76 -11.81
N GLU A 63 14.10 -0.88 -13.13
CA GLU A 63 14.34 -2.14 -13.81
C GLU A 63 15.84 -2.38 -14.08
N PHE A 64 16.24 -3.64 -14.03
CA PHE A 64 17.58 -4.10 -14.35
C PHE A 64 17.52 -5.35 -15.23
N TYR A 65 18.60 -5.62 -15.97
CA TYR A 65 18.75 -6.83 -16.80
C TYR A 65 17.57 -7.05 -17.76
N ASN A 66 17.12 -6.00 -18.45
CA ASN A 66 15.98 -6.02 -19.37
C ASN A 66 14.67 -6.49 -18.70
N GLY A 67 14.38 -6.00 -17.49
CA GLY A 67 13.14 -6.31 -16.77
C GLY A 67 13.19 -7.60 -15.94
N ASN A 68 14.25 -8.40 -16.03
CA ASN A 68 14.39 -9.63 -15.24
C ASN A 68 14.55 -9.39 -13.73
N ILE A 69 14.95 -8.19 -13.34
CA ILE A 69 14.96 -7.76 -11.95
C ILE A 69 14.28 -6.40 -11.84
N ILE A 70 13.25 -6.33 -11.02
CA ILE A 70 12.53 -5.10 -10.69
C ILE A 70 12.83 -4.75 -9.24
N ARG A 71 13.28 -3.52 -9.02
CA ARG A 71 13.44 -2.96 -7.67
C ARG A 71 12.36 -1.92 -7.45
N VAL A 72 11.60 -2.08 -6.37
CA VAL A 72 10.66 -1.08 -5.91
C VAL A 72 11.16 -0.54 -4.58
N SER A 73 11.21 0.77 -4.45
CA SER A 73 11.52 1.43 -3.18
C SER A 73 10.53 2.54 -2.96
N GLY A 74 10.10 2.73 -1.73
CA GLY A 74 9.14 3.76 -1.40
C GLY A 74 9.05 3.91 0.10
N GLN A 75 7.99 4.57 0.53
CA GLN A 75 7.57 4.58 1.91
C GLN A 75 6.22 3.91 2.03
N THR A 76 5.96 3.28 3.16
CA THR A 76 4.61 2.88 3.53
C THR A 76 3.75 4.12 3.79
N ILE A 77 2.43 3.96 3.90
CA ILE A 77 1.52 5.06 4.27
C ILE A 77 1.92 5.65 5.63
N GLU A 78 2.49 4.83 6.50
CA GLU A 78 3.01 5.20 7.82
C GLU A 78 4.41 5.88 7.75
N GLY A 79 5.01 5.96 6.55
CA GLY A 79 6.29 6.62 6.33
C GLY A 79 7.52 5.72 6.48
N PHE A 80 7.35 4.42 6.68
CA PHE A 80 8.47 3.49 6.81
C PHE A 80 9.12 3.25 5.45
N PRO A 81 10.42 3.53 5.28
CA PRO A 81 11.07 3.28 4.02
C PRO A 81 11.24 1.77 3.83
N TYR A 82 10.90 1.31 2.63
CA TYR A 82 11.05 -0.09 2.23
C TYR A 82 11.75 -0.19 0.88
N ILE A 83 12.30 -1.36 0.64
CA ILE A 83 12.90 -1.71 -0.65
C ILE A 83 12.67 -3.20 -0.92
N THR A 84 12.19 -3.51 -2.13
CA THR A 84 11.99 -4.87 -2.63
C THR A 84 12.77 -5.09 -3.92
N TYR A 85 13.09 -6.36 -4.16
CA TYR A 85 13.70 -6.87 -5.37
C TYR A 85 12.91 -8.10 -5.82
N SER A 86 12.24 -7.97 -6.96
CA SER A 86 11.50 -9.05 -7.60
C SER A 86 12.33 -9.57 -8.77
N LYS A 87 12.72 -10.84 -8.70
CA LYS A 87 13.43 -11.54 -9.78
C LYS A 87 12.45 -12.38 -10.58
N ILE A 88 12.45 -12.17 -11.89
CA ILE A 88 11.57 -12.85 -12.84
C ILE A 88 12.41 -13.88 -13.59
N LEU A 89 12.04 -15.15 -13.50
CA LEU A 89 12.71 -16.23 -14.21
C LEU A 89 11.69 -17.29 -14.63
N ASN A 90 11.53 -17.51 -15.94
CA ASN A 90 10.61 -18.50 -16.50
C ASN A 90 9.19 -18.35 -15.93
N ASP A 91 8.64 -17.14 -15.98
CA ASP A 91 7.31 -16.76 -15.48
C ASP A 91 7.10 -16.89 -13.96
N ALA A 92 8.12 -17.31 -13.21
CA ALA A 92 8.11 -17.28 -11.74
C ALA A 92 8.70 -15.96 -11.22
N ILE A 93 7.95 -15.30 -10.33
CA ILE A 93 8.40 -14.09 -9.63
C ILE A 93 8.81 -14.47 -8.21
N LYS A 94 10.06 -14.15 -7.85
CA LYS A 94 10.54 -14.27 -6.46
C LYS A 94 10.88 -12.91 -5.91
N THR A 95 10.13 -12.50 -4.89
CA THR A 95 10.31 -11.20 -4.25
C THR A 95 11.03 -11.34 -2.91
N HIS A 96 12.01 -10.48 -2.71
CA HIS A 96 12.67 -10.28 -1.42
C HIS A 96 12.63 -8.80 -1.08
N GLY A 97 12.56 -8.47 0.21
CA GLY A 97 12.56 -7.07 0.60
C GLY A 97 12.84 -6.88 2.07
N ILE A 98 13.08 -5.62 2.40
CA ILE A 98 13.31 -5.15 3.76
C ILE A 98 12.54 -3.86 3.98
N ILE A 99 12.12 -3.64 5.21
CA ILE A 99 11.48 -2.42 5.68
C ILE A 99 12.22 -1.91 6.92
N TYR A 100 12.31 -0.59 7.09
CA TYR A 100 12.92 0.02 8.25
C TYR A 100 11.85 0.56 9.21
N VAL A 101 11.70 -0.10 10.35
CA VAL A 101 10.65 0.18 11.35
C VAL A 101 11.31 0.23 12.73
N GLY A 102 10.97 1.24 13.54
CA GLY A 102 11.44 1.32 14.93
C GLY A 102 12.97 1.31 15.06
N GLY A 103 13.70 1.86 14.08
CA GLY A 103 15.16 1.88 14.10
C GLY A 103 15.85 0.61 13.58
N GLN A 104 15.11 -0.41 13.16
CA GLN A 104 15.62 -1.73 12.75
C GLN A 104 15.20 -2.11 11.33
N PHE A 105 16.03 -2.92 10.65
CA PHE A 105 15.67 -3.52 9.37
C PHE A 105 14.97 -4.85 9.58
N LEU A 106 13.71 -4.93 9.17
CA LEU A 106 12.92 -6.14 9.22
C LEU A 106 12.83 -6.75 7.82
N LYS A 107 12.88 -8.09 7.76
CA LYS A 107 12.75 -8.84 6.51
C LYS A 107 11.26 -8.93 6.14
N LEU A 108 10.94 -8.61 4.89
CA LEU A 108 9.61 -8.80 4.35
C LEU A 108 9.37 -10.28 3.98
N SER A 109 8.18 -10.77 4.29
CA SER A 109 7.67 -12.09 3.95
C SER A 109 6.73 -11.98 2.75
N PHE A 110 6.95 -12.84 1.76
CA PHE A 110 6.15 -12.97 0.55
C PHE A 110 5.78 -14.44 0.33
N GLU A 111 5.66 -15.20 1.43
CA GLU A 111 5.18 -16.58 1.36
C GLU A 111 3.66 -16.57 1.11
N GLU A 112 3.22 -17.27 0.07
CA GLU A 112 1.81 -17.56 -0.19
C GLU A 112 1.23 -18.31 1.02
N LYS A 113 0.48 -17.62 1.88
CA LYS A 113 -0.29 -18.29 2.94
C LYS A 113 -1.44 -19.03 2.26
N GLN A 114 -1.34 -20.36 2.16
CA GLN A 114 -2.50 -21.20 1.85
C GLN A 114 -3.54 -21.05 2.96
N MET A 115 -4.69 -20.46 2.62
CA MET A 115 -5.83 -20.29 3.51
C MET A 115 -6.39 -21.65 3.97
N GLN A 116 -6.65 -21.78 5.27
CA GLN A 116 -7.55 -22.78 5.86
C GLN A 116 -8.58 -22.05 6.75
N GLU A 117 -9.85 -22.24 6.42
CA GLU A 117 -11.06 -21.63 7.00
C GLU A 117 -11.27 -21.95 8.49
N THR A 118 -11.70 -20.98 9.30
CA THR A 118 -13.10 -20.84 9.77
C THR A 118 -13.22 -19.70 10.78
N THR A 119 -13.49 -18.51 10.26
CA THR A 119 -14.38 -17.51 10.83
C THR A 119 -15.19 -16.99 9.64
N ILE A 120 -16.43 -16.53 9.84
CA ILE A 120 -17.20 -15.93 8.75
C ILE A 120 -16.30 -14.86 8.13
N ASP A 121 -15.84 -15.06 6.90
CA ASP A 121 -15.00 -14.09 6.19
C ASP A 121 -15.87 -12.85 6.03
N LYS A 122 -15.55 -11.83 6.83
CA LYS A 122 -16.11 -10.50 6.65
C LYS A 122 -15.49 -9.93 5.38
N GLU A 123 -16.31 -9.39 4.49
CA GLU A 123 -15.79 -8.81 3.26
C GLU A 123 -14.96 -7.54 3.61
N ASP A 124 -13.97 -7.22 2.78
CA ASP A 124 -13.14 -6.01 2.94
C ASP A 124 -13.85 -4.82 2.26
N ASP A 125 -15.04 -4.51 2.73
CA ASP A 125 -15.97 -3.51 2.19
C ASP A 125 -16.15 -2.28 3.08
N LEU A 126 -15.27 -2.13 4.09
CA LEU A 126 -15.24 -0.98 5.00
C LEU A 126 -13.95 -0.16 4.84
N GLN A 127 -14.06 1.10 4.44
CA GLN A 127 -12.91 2.01 4.34
C GLN A 127 -12.80 2.90 5.59
N ILE A 128 -11.62 2.95 6.21
CA ILE A 128 -11.33 3.91 7.30
C ILE A 128 -10.30 4.98 6.94
N LEU A 129 -10.70 6.22 7.13
CA LEU A 129 -9.86 7.41 6.99
C LEU A 129 -9.63 8.04 8.36
N VAL A 130 -8.42 8.53 8.58
CA VAL A 130 -7.99 9.02 9.91
C VAL A 130 -7.25 10.33 9.75
N GLN A 131 -7.63 11.33 10.56
CA GLN A 131 -6.85 12.55 10.79
C GLN A 131 -6.39 12.56 12.24
N TYR A 132 -5.13 12.88 12.49
CA TYR A 132 -4.59 12.79 13.84
C TYR A 132 -3.44 13.75 14.10
N THR A 133 -3.17 13.99 15.38
CA THR A 133 -2.01 14.74 15.83
C THR A 133 -0.75 13.89 15.68
N GLN A 134 0.06 14.15 14.66
CA GLN A 134 1.28 13.39 14.41
C GLN A 134 2.40 13.69 15.42
N ARG A 135 2.48 14.92 15.95
CA ARG A 135 3.53 15.36 16.88
C ARG A 135 2.94 16.17 18.02
N VAL A 136 3.31 15.84 19.25
CA VAL A 136 2.70 16.40 20.46
C VAL A 136 3.75 16.64 21.55
N TYR A 137 3.70 17.79 22.22
CA TYR A 137 4.55 18.07 23.38
C TYR A 137 3.92 17.54 24.67
N SER A 138 4.73 17.36 25.71
CA SER A 138 4.21 17.15 27.07
C SER A 138 3.21 18.23 27.47
N LYS A 139 2.22 17.86 28.27
CA LYS A 139 1.09 18.70 28.70
C LYS A 139 0.12 19.09 27.58
N GLN A 140 0.10 18.36 26.46
CA GLN A 140 -0.86 18.57 25.38
C GLN A 140 -1.65 17.30 25.11
N TYR A 141 -2.79 17.46 24.44
CA TYR A 141 -3.60 16.34 23.95
C TYR A 141 -3.19 16.00 22.52
N ALA A 142 -3.10 14.71 22.23
CA ALA A 142 -3.10 14.19 20.88
C ALA A 142 -4.53 13.79 20.52
N THR A 143 -4.97 14.20 19.34
CA THR A 143 -6.31 13.89 18.81
C THR A 143 -6.22 12.82 17.72
N ILE A 144 -7.25 11.98 17.66
CA ILE A 144 -7.47 11.00 16.59
C ILE A 144 -8.94 11.13 16.16
N GLU A 145 -9.15 11.47 14.90
CA GLU A 145 -10.45 11.57 14.26
C GLU A 145 -10.55 10.49 13.18
N ILE A 146 -11.63 9.71 13.22
CA ILE A 146 -11.83 8.52 12.39
C ILE A 146 -13.14 8.71 11.63
N LYS A 147 -13.11 8.42 10.33
CA LYS A 147 -14.31 8.29 9.50
C LYS A 147 -14.34 6.99 8.73
N THR A 148 -15.52 6.39 8.69
CA THR A 148 -15.82 5.16 7.95
C THR A 148 -16.60 5.49 6.68
N TYR A 149 -16.23 4.86 5.57
CA TYR A 149 -16.80 5.06 4.24
C TYR A 149 -17.05 3.74 3.52
N ASP A 150 -18.01 3.76 2.60
CA ASP A 150 -18.13 2.78 1.54
C ASP A 150 -16.99 3.03 0.53
N PRO A 151 -16.11 2.04 0.29
CA PRO A 151 -14.93 2.19 -0.58
C PRO A 151 -15.30 2.51 -2.04
N VAL A 152 -16.50 2.11 -2.49
CA VAL A 152 -17.00 2.42 -3.83
C VAL A 152 -17.44 3.87 -3.94
N GLN A 153 -17.89 4.47 -2.83
CA GLN A 153 -18.37 5.86 -2.80
C GLN A 153 -17.26 6.88 -2.51
N ASN A 154 -16.21 6.50 -1.77
CA ASN A 154 -15.06 7.35 -1.46
C ASN A 154 -13.73 6.87 -2.09
N LYS A 155 -13.75 6.68 -3.42
CA LYS A 155 -12.58 6.21 -4.20
C LYS A 155 -11.34 7.09 -4.10
N LEU A 156 -11.49 8.36 -3.70
CA LEU A 156 -10.42 9.33 -3.61
C LEU A 156 -9.83 9.46 -2.20
N ASN A 157 -10.33 8.67 -1.23
CA ASN A 157 -9.91 8.72 0.17
C ASN A 157 -10.02 10.13 0.78
N ASP A 158 -11.10 10.86 0.45
CA ASP A 158 -11.34 12.20 0.97
C ASP A 158 -12.03 12.14 2.34
N PHE A 159 -11.30 12.50 3.39
CA PHE A 159 -11.82 12.56 4.76
C PHE A 159 -12.93 13.61 4.94
N ASN A 160 -12.98 14.63 4.09
CA ASN A 160 -13.97 15.70 4.17
C ASN A 160 -15.21 15.43 3.31
N LEU A 161 -15.29 14.24 2.70
CA LEU A 161 -16.44 13.85 1.92
C LEU A 161 -17.69 13.78 2.81
N ASN A 162 -18.76 14.46 2.38
CA ASN A 162 -20.00 14.63 3.14
C ASN A 162 -21.08 13.60 2.76
N TYR A 163 -20.72 12.52 2.06
CA TYR A 163 -21.60 11.42 1.68
C TYR A 163 -20.81 10.11 1.61
N GLY A 164 -21.51 8.98 1.51
CA GLY A 164 -20.89 7.66 1.43
C GLY A 164 -20.22 7.19 2.72
N PHE A 165 -20.49 7.85 3.83
CA PHE A 165 -20.04 7.42 5.15
C PHE A 165 -20.90 6.25 5.65
N VAL A 166 -20.31 5.37 6.45
CA VAL A 166 -20.98 4.21 7.05
C VAL A 166 -21.12 4.44 8.55
N PRO A 167 -22.34 4.68 9.08
CA PRO A 167 -22.56 4.91 10.51
C PRO A 167 -22.55 3.58 11.31
N ASP A 168 -22.62 3.69 12.64
CA ASP A 168 -22.84 2.58 13.56
C ASP A 168 -21.75 1.48 13.54
N ILE A 169 -20.53 1.86 13.15
CA ILE A 169 -19.36 0.98 13.13
C ILE A 169 -18.67 0.98 14.49
N ASN A 170 -18.33 -0.20 15.02
CA ASN A 170 -17.57 -0.29 16.27
C ASN A 170 -16.12 0.10 16.02
N ILE A 171 -15.60 1.04 16.82
CA ILE A 171 -14.23 1.51 16.75
C ILE A 171 -13.49 1.14 18.04
N ASN A 172 -12.30 0.58 17.89
CA ASN A 172 -11.36 0.32 18.96
C ASN A 172 -10.02 0.97 18.64
N VAL A 173 -9.57 1.88 19.51
CA VAL A 173 -8.29 2.57 19.43
C VAL A 173 -7.41 2.08 20.57
N MET A 174 -6.21 1.63 20.25
CA MET A 174 -5.19 1.23 21.22
C MET A 174 -3.91 2.00 20.92
N VAL A 175 -3.29 2.57 21.94
CA VAL A 175 -2.04 3.31 21.85
C VAL A 175 -1.00 2.61 22.72
N LEU A 176 0.11 2.23 22.12
CA LEU A 176 1.23 1.57 22.77
C LEU A 176 2.44 2.50 22.83
N ASP A 177 3.20 2.43 23.93
CA ASP A 177 4.51 3.07 24.05
C ASP A 177 5.61 2.27 23.29
N GLU A 178 6.86 2.74 23.33
CA GLU A 178 8.00 2.05 22.70
C GLU A 178 8.33 0.68 23.34
N ASN A 179 7.79 0.40 24.53
CA ASN A 179 7.94 -0.89 25.22
C ASN A 179 6.76 -1.84 24.94
N ASN A 180 5.88 -1.49 24.00
CA ASN A 180 4.62 -2.18 23.71
C ASN A 180 3.66 -2.26 24.90
N GLN A 181 3.76 -1.33 25.85
CA GLN A 181 2.80 -1.20 26.95
C GLN A 181 1.66 -0.29 26.53
N GLU A 182 0.44 -0.64 26.95
CA GLU A 182 -0.72 0.20 26.71
C GLU A 182 -0.56 1.55 27.39
N PHE A 183 -0.47 2.59 26.58
CA PHE A 183 -0.45 3.98 27.00
C PHE A 183 -1.86 4.55 27.10
N TYR A 184 -2.73 4.19 26.15
CA TYR A 184 -4.12 4.65 26.10
C TYR A 184 -4.98 3.67 25.30
N SER A 185 -6.27 3.59 25.62
CA SER A 185 -7.26 2.92 24.79
C SER A 185 -8.61 3.62 24.83
N ALA A 186 -9.34 3.54 23.72
CA ALA A 186 -10.69 4.05 23.58
C ALA A 186 -11.54 3.09 22.74
N LYS A 187 -12.81 2.96 23.10
CA LYS A 187 -13.79 2.18 22.35
C LYS A 187 -15.08 2.97 22.20
N GLY A 188 -15.73 2.84 21.06
CA GLY A 188 -17.04 3.44 20.82
C GLY A 188 -17.61 3.05 19.48
N ILE A 189 -18.61 3.80 19.03
CA ILE A 189 -19.34 3.54 17.80
C ILE A 189 -19.36 4.83 16.99
N THR A 190 -19.22 4.75 15.67
CA THR A 190 -19.32 5.94 14.80
C THR A 190 -20.73 6.53 14.82
N ASN A 191 -20.82 7.85 14.76
CA ASN A 191 -22.10 8.54 14.74
C ASN A 191 -22.83 8.40 13.38
N ASN A 192 -23.97 9.08 13.23
CA ASN A 192 -24.77 9.07 11.99
C ASN A 192 -24.08 9.66 10.74
N LYS A 193 -22.82 10.13 10.86
CA LYS A 193 -21.95 10.58 9.77
C LYS A 193 -20.71 9.69 9.62
N GLY A 194 -20.73 8.50 10.19
CA GLY A 194 -19.57 7.58 10.20
C GLY A 194 -18.37 8.14 10.95
N PHE A 195 -18.55 9.11 11.87
CA PHE A 195 -17.44 9.78 12.55
C PHE A 195 -17.29 9.33 14.01
N PHE A 196 -16.05 9.13 14.42
CA PHE A 196 -15.64 8.87 15.80
C PHE A 196 -14.37 9.65 16.11
N ASP A 197 -14.32 10.32 17.25
CA ASP A 197 -13.15 11.07 17.72
C ASP A 197 -12.74 10.65 19.13
N THR A 198 -11.43 10.70 19.37
CA THR A 198 -10.87 10.46 20.69
C THR A 198 -9.61 11.31 20.89
N GLU A 199 -9.33 11.65 22.13
CA GLU A 199 -8.11 12.36 22.51
C GLU A 199 -7.45 11.73 23.74
N PHE A 200 -6.13 11.83 23.80
CA PHE A 200 -5.36 11.35 24.94
C PHE A 200 -4.29 12.37 25.35
N TYR A 201 -4.06 12.47 26.65
CA TYR A 201 -3.17 13.46 27.24
C TYR A 201 -1.73 12.94 27.35
N ILE A 202 -0.76 13.74 26.94
CA ILE A 202 0.66 13.46 27.16
C ILE A 202 1.10 14.05 28.51
N PRO A 203 1.52 13.22 29.49
CA PRO A 203 1.92 13.68 30.81
C PRO A 203 3.04 14.73 30.81
N GLU A 204 3.17 15.42 31.94
CA GLU A 204 4.32 16.28 32.19
C GLU A 204 5.61 15.45 32.24
N ARG A 205 6.68 15.96 31.62
CA ARG A 205 8.00 15.30 31.53
C ARG A 205 7.93 13.91 30.87
N TYR A 206 6.95 13.68 30.00
CA TYR A 206 6.93 12.50 29.16
C TYR A 206 8.19 12.48 28.27
N PRO A 207 8.84 11.33 28.06
CA PRO A 207 10.02 11.25 27.20
C PRO A 207 9.68 11.63 25.75
N GLN A 208 10.73 11.84 24.96
CA GLN A 208 10.60 11.87 23.51
C GLN A 208 10.59 10.42 23.02
N GLU A 209 9.46 9.98 22.50
CA GLU A 209 9.26 8.60 22.02
C GLU A 209 8.17 8.54 20.95
N THR A 210 8.09 7.40 20.28
CA THR A 210 7.08 7.10 19.27
C THR A 210 5.99 6.21 19.86
N LEU A 211 4.76 6.73 19.93
CA LEU A 211 3.58 5.96 20.28
C LEU A 211 3.01 5.28 19.04
N THR A 212 2.68 4.00 19.14
CA THR A 212 2.01 3.23 18.08
C THR A 212 0.53 3.21 18.35
N VAL A 213 -0.27 3.71 17.41
CA VAL A 213 -1.73 3.74 17.49
C VAL A 213 -2.29 2.69 16.55
N THR A 214 -3.06 1.74 17.07
CA THR A 214 -3.85 0.77 16.30
C THR A 214 -5.31 1.15 16.39
N ILE A 215 -5.98 1.23 15.24
CA ILE A 215 -7.39 1.49 15.09
C ILE A 215 -8.00 0.27 14.42
N MET A 216 -9.04 -0.28 15.01
CA MET A 216 -9.86 -1.33 14.41
C MET A 216 -11.28 -0.81 14.27
N ALA A 217 -11.88 -1.05 13.12
CA ALA A 217 -13.25 -0.75 12.80
C ALA A 217 -13.95 -2.04 12.37
N GLU A 218 -15.11 -2.33 12.95
CA GLU A 218 -15.79 -3.60 12.73
C GLU A 218 -17.32 -3.43 12.84
N ASP A 219 -18.06 -4.02 11.92
CA ASP A 219 -19.50 -4.25 12.04
C ASP A 219 -19.83 -5.75 11.96
N GLU A 220 -21.08 -6.12 11.64
CA GLU A 220 -21.48 -7.53 11.57
C GLU A 220 -20.83 -8.27 10.39
N ASP A 221 -20.56 -7.57 9.28
CA ASP A 221 -20.23 -8.15 7.97
C ASP A 221 -18.85 -7.73 7.44
N SER A 222 -18.23 -6.71 8.04
CA SER A 222 -17.00 -6.06 7.55
C SER A 222 -16.03 -5.73 8.68
N GLU A 223 -14.73 -5.73 8.38
CA GLU A 223 -13.68 -5.24 9.29
C GLU A 223 -12.62 -4.44 8.54
N SER A 224 -11.99 -3.48 9.23
CA SER A 224 -10.91 -2.67 8.70
C SER A 224 -9.97 -2.22 9.81
N SER A 225 -8.68 -2.04 9.52
CA SER A 225 -7.71 -1.62 10.54
C SER A 225 -6.69 -0.62 10.02
N LYS A 226 -6.16 0.21 10.93
CA LYS A 226 -5.14 1.21 10.62
C LYS A 226 -4.13 1.31 11.74
N ILE A 227 -2.86 1.38 11.37
CA ILE A 227 -1.77 1.64 12.31
C ILE A 227 -1.15 2.99 11.96
N LEU A 228 -0.85 3.80 12.97
CA LEU A 228 -0.24 5.12 12.82
C LEU A 228 0.69 5.44 13.99
N GLN A 229 1.53 6.46 13.82
CA GLN A 229 2.54 6.84 14.80
C GLN A 229 2.36 8.27 15.29
N VAL A 230 2.38 8.45 16.62
CA VAL A 230 2.36 9.76 17.26
C VAL A 230 3.70 9.99 17.95
N PHE A 231 4.42 11.05 17.55
CA PHE A 231 5.71 11.39 18.14
C PHE A 231 5.52 12.35 19.31
N THR A 232 5.89 11.89 20.50
CA THR A 232 5.99 12.77 21.66
C THR A 232 7.32 13.51 21.59
N LEU A 233 7.30 14.84 21.76
CA LEU A 233 8.47 15.71 21.61
C LEU A 233 9.14 16.05 22.95
N GLY A 234 8.66 15.45 24.04
CA GLY A 234 9.05 15.81 25.40
C GLY A 234 8.57 17.19 25.85
N ALA A 235 9.26 17.75 26.85
CA ALA A 235 8.94 19.08 27.38
C ALA A 235 9.25 20.17 26.32
N ARG A 236 8.42 21.21 26.28
CA ARG A 236 8.74 22.39 25.47
C ARG A 236 10.01 23.05 26.00
N PRO A 237 10.97 23.43 25.14
CA PRO A 237 12.11 24.21 25.57
C PRO A 237 11.63 25.57 26.10
N ASP A 238 12.05 25.93 27.32
CA ASP A 238 11.79 27.26 27.88
C ASP A 238 12.48 28.29 26.98
N LYS A 239 11.73 29.30 26.51
CA LYS A 239 12.25 30.37 25.64
C LYS A 239 13.29 31.28 26.31
N ASP A 240 13.62 31.06 27.58
CA ASP A 240 14.44 31.95 28.41
C ASP A 240 15.89 31.50 28.62
N SER A 241 16.33 30.40 28.02
CA SER A 241 17.74 30.00 28.05
C SER A 241 18.43 30.30 26.72
N SER A 242 18.65 31.59 26.47
CA SER A 242 19.76 32.03 25.60
C SER A 242 21.01 32.28 26.47
N PRO A 243 22.21 31.89 26.00
CA PRO A 243 23.49 32.17 26.69
C PRO A 243 23.82 33.67 26.77
#